data_AF-A0A962TY81-F1
#
_entry.id   AF-A0A962TY81-F1
#
_cell.length_a   1.000
_cell.length_b   1.000
_cell.length_c   1.000
_cell.angle_alpha   90.00
_cell.angle_beta   90.00
_cell.angle_gamma   90.00
#
_symmetry.space_group_name_H-M   'P 1'
#
loop_
_entity.id
_entity.type
_entity.pdbx_description
1 polymer ?
#
loop_
_entity_poly.entity_id
_entity_poly.type
_entity_poly.pdbx_seq_one_letter_code
_entity_poly.pdbx_strand_id
1 'polypeptide(L)'
;SPASLTISYDASHLNNPEAMIAVFAHTLAHYLGTSAKEPPPGGVENWPQVTEILAVFLGFGLMFANTALVLPQGGCCGGPVVRRQAFVSQHDITYALAIFAALKRLSAKHVQSHLKKSLRGHFKRALREIEVRHAPRLREIEQYSIH
;
A
#
# COMPACT_ATOMS: atom_id res chain seq x y z
N SER A 1 27.63 15.43 0.87
CA SER A 1 27.46 14.08 1.45
C SER A 1 26.28 13.40 0.79
N PRO A 2 26.33 12.11 0.44
CA PRO A 2 25.12 11.40 0.00
C PRO A 2 24.09 11.45 1.13
N ALA A 3 22.82 11.72 0.79
CA ALA A 3 21.75 11.65 1.77
C ALA A 3 21.65 10.20 2.29
N SER A 4 21.65 10.02 3.61
CA SER A 4 21.48 8.72 4.24
C SER A 4 20.09 8.65 4.87
N LEU A 5 19.35 7.58 4.60
CA LEU A 5 18.06 7.29 5.20
C LEU A 5 18.24 6.19 6.25
N THR A 6 18.14 6.56 7.52
CA THR A 6 18.17 5.59 8.61
C THR A 6 16.78 4.99 8.79
N ILE A 7 16.68 3.66 8.66
CA ILE A 7 15.44 2.92 8.87
C ILE A 7 15.61 2.06 10.12
N SER A 8 14.89 2.40 11.18
CA SER A 8 14.84 1.60 12.40
C SER A 8 13.79 0.50 12.28
N TYR A 9 14.05 -0.67 12.89
CA TYR A 9 13.08 -1.76 12.99
C TYR A 9 13.12 -2.38 14.38
N ASP A 10 11.99 -2.95 14.79
CA ASP A 10 11.95 -3.82 15.97
C ASP A 10 12.24 -5.26 15.54
N ALA A 11 13.22 -5.89 16.17
CA ALA A 11 13.61 -7.28 15.92
C ALA A 11 12.45 -8.26 16.16
N SER A 12 11.47 -7.89 17.00
CA SER A 12 10.23 -8.64 17.23
C SER A 12 9.32 -8.76 15.99
N HIS A 13 9.66 -8.08 14.89
CA HIS A 13 8.95 -8.17 13.61
C HIS A 13 9.62 -9.09 12.58
N LEU A 14 10.80 -9.65 12.86
CA LEU A 14 11.52 -10.55 11.91
C LEU A 14 10.72 -11.82 11.55
N ASN A 15 9.84 -12.25 12.45
CA ASN A 15 8.89 -13.34 12.32
C ASN A 15 7.65 -12.99 11.48
N ASN A 16 7.50 -11.75 11.02
CA ASN A 16 6.47 -11.33 10.07
C ASN A 16 7.09 -10.48 8.93
N PRO A 17 7.68 -11.14 7.91
CA PRO A 17 8.37 -10.44 6.85
C PRO A 17 7.46 -9.51 6.03
N GLU A 18 6.18 -9.88 5.82
CA GLU A 18 5.25 -9.00 5.10
C GLU A 18 5.03 -7.67 5.84
N ALA A 19 4.84 -7.72 7.16
CA ALA A 19 4.64 -6.53 7.98
C ALA A 19 5.92 -5.67 8.04
N MET A 20 7.09 -6.30 8.14
CA MET A 20 8.36 -5.60 8.15
C MET A 20 8.62 -4.87 6.82
N ILE A 21 8.36 -5.53 5.68
CA ILE A 21 8.46 -4.91 4.36
C ILE A 21 7.48 -3.74 4.25
N ALA A 22 6.25 -3.88 4.75
CA ALA A 22 5.28 -2.79 4.71
C ALA A 22 5.75 -1.56 5.51
N VAL A 23 6.39 -1.75 6.67
CA VAL A 23 6.98 -0.66 7.46
C VAL A 23 8.10 0.03 6.68
N PHE A 24 9.04 -0.73 6.10
CA PHE A 24 10.15 -0.16 5.32
C PHE A 24 9.68 0.59 4.09
N ALA A 25 8.73 0.02 3.36
CA ALA A 25 8.12 0.65 2.21
C ALA A 25 7.36 1.93 2.60
N HIS A 26 6.71 1.97 3.77
CA HIS A 26 6.07 3.19 4.27
C HIS A 26 7.10 4.28 4.58
N THR A 27 8.20 3.95 5.28
CA THR A 27 9.29 4.89 5.55
C THR A 27 9.91 5.43 4.27
N LEU A 28 10.15 4.55 3.30
CA LEU A 28 10.72 4.93 2.00
C LEU A 28 9.75 5.80 1.19
N ALA A 29 8.46 5.43 1.15
CA ALA A 29 7.43 6.24 0.51
C ALA A 29 7.33 7.62 1.16
N HIS A 30 7.37 7.70 2.49
CA HIS A 30 7.33 8.97 3.20
C HIS A 30 8.53 9.84 2.82
N TYR A 31 9.73 9.28 2.87
CA TYR A 31 10.96 9.98 2.48
C TYR A 31 10.88 10.50 1.04
N LEU A 32 10.50 9.65 0.08
CA LEU A 32 10.32 10.09 -1.31
C LEU A 32 9.22 11.14 -1.45
N GLY A 33 8.11 11.02 -0.72
CA GLY A 33 7.03 11.99 -0.70
C GLY A 33 7.49 13.38 -0.26
N THR A 34 8.41 13.49 0.69
CA THR A 34 8.98 14.79 1.10
C THR A 34 9.83 15.47 0.04
N SER A 35 10.26 14.74 -1.00
CA SER A 35 10.97 15.33 -2.15
C SER A 35 10.03 15.87 -3.23
N ALA A 36 8.72 15.64 -3.12
CA ALA A 36 7.73 16.18 -4.04
C ALA A 36 7.69 17.71 -3.95
N LYS A 37 7.61 18.38 -5.11
CA LYS A 37 7.49 19.85 -5.19
C LYS A 37 6.07 20.34 -4.91
N GLU A 38 5.09 19.46 -5.10
CA GLU A 38 3.68 19.74 -4.91
C GLU A 38 3.20 19.14 -3.59
N PRO A 39 2.27 19.80 -2.89
CA PRO A 39 1.68 19.24 -1.69
C PRO A 39 0.88 17.96 -1.99
N PRO A 40 0.65 17.08 -1.02
CA PRO A 40 -0.24 15.94 -1.19
C PRO A 40 -1.62 16.36 -1.69
N PRO A 41 -2.24 15.55 -2.57
CA PRO A 41 -3.61 15.79 -2.99
C PRO A 41 -4.53 15.77 -1.76
N GLY A 42 -5.43 16.77 -1.69
CA GLY A 42 -6.35 16.92 -0.57
C GLY A 42 -5.75 17.56 0.67
N GLY A 43 -4.55 18.14 0.62
CA GLY A 43 -3.97 18.89 1.75
C GLY A 43 -3.01 18.07 2.61
N VAL A 44 -2.22 18.79 3.42
CA VAL A 44 -1.12 18.22 4.23
C VAL A 44 -1.61 17.25 5.31
N GLU A 45 -2.86 17.38 5.74
CA GLU A 45 -3.53 16.47 6.66
C GLU A 45 -3.66 15.04 6.10
N ASN A 46 -3.67 14.89 4.77
CA ASN A 46 -3.77 13.59 4.10
C ASN A 46 -2.42 12.90 3.89
N TRP A 47 -1.33 13.47 4.41
CA TRP A 47 0.00 12.91 4.18
C TRP A 47 0.14 11.44 4.56
N PRO A 48 -0.39 10.99 5.71
CA PRO A 48 -0.31 9.60 6.11
C PRO A 48 -0.98 8.65 5.09
N GLN A 49 -2.17 9.02 4.60
CA GLN A 49 -2.92 8.27 3.60
C GLN A 49 -2.20 8.23 2.26
N VAL A 50 -1.76 9.39 1.77
CA VAL A 50 -1.05 9.51 0.50
C VAL A 50 0.28 8.74 0.54
N THR A 51 0.95 8.68 1.69
CA THR A 51 2.15 7.86 1.89
C THR A 51 1.85 6.37 1.68
N GLU A 52 0.71 5.87 2.16
CA GLU A 52 0.33 4.46 1.93
C GLU A 52 0.01 4.19 0.46
N ILE A 53 -0.68 5.11 -0.21
CA ILE A 53 -0.95 5.02 -1.64
C ILE A 53 0.35 5.06 -2.44
N LEU A 54 1.29 5.95 -2.10
CA LEU A 54 2.60 6.01 -2.72
C LEU A 54 3.35 4.68 -2.56
N ALA A 55 3.34 4.07 -1.37
CA ALA A 55 3.94 2.76 -1.16
C ALA A 55 3.30 1.65 -2.04
N VAL A 56 1.99 1.71 -2.30
CA VAL A 56 1.33 0.82 -3.26
C VAL A 56 1.91 1.00 -4.66
N PHE A 57 2.07 2.26 -5.12
CA PHE A 57 2.59 2.59 -6.44
C PHE A 57 4.11 2.39 -6.59
N LEU A 58 4.84 2.29 -5.48
CA LEU A 58 6.23 1.80 -5.44
C LEU A 58 6.33 0.27 -5.55
N GLY A 59 5.19 -0.44 -5.62
CA GLY A 59 5.13 -1.90 -5.83
C GLY A 59 4.90 -2.72 -4.57
N PHE A 60 4.74 -2.10 -3.40
CA PHE A 60 4.58 -2.81 -2.12
C PHE A 60 3.13 -3.03 -1.71
N GLY A 61 2.16 -2.74 -2.59
CA GLY A 61 0.74 -2.74 -2.25
C GLY A 61 0.20 -4.08 -1.77
N LEU A 62 0.79 -5.20 -2.19
CA LEU A 62 0.41 -6.52 -1.69
C LEU A 62 0.69 -6.68 -0.19
N MET A 63 1.86 -6.21 0.28
CA MET A 63 2.24 -6.26 1.69
C MET A 63 1.28 -5.41 2.51
N PHE A 64 0.91 -4.23 2.01
CA PHE A 64 -0.05 -3.34 2.67
C PHE A 64 -1.44 -3.99 2.69
N ALA A 65 -1.92 -4.53 1.58
CA ALA A 65 -3.23 -5.19 1.51
C ALA A 65 -3.31 -6.38 2.47
N ASN A 66 -2.27 -7.20 2.53
CA ASN A 66 -2.24 -8.36 3.42
C ASN A 66 -2.06 -7.97 4.89
N THR A 67 -1.43 -6.85 5.22
CA THR A 67 -1.10 -6.47 6.61
C THR A 67 -1.89 -5.30 7.17
N ALA A 68 -2.74 -4.65 6.37
CA ALA A 68 -3.47 -3.42 6.70
C ALA A 68 -4.35 -3.49 7.96
N LEU A 69 -4.56 -4.65 8.57
CA LEU A 69 -5.22 -4.72 9.86
C LEU A 69 -5.03 -6.09 10.51
N VAL A 70 -4.45 -6.09 11.71
CA VAL A 70 -4.85 -7.04 12.75
C VAL A 70 -5.32 -6.17 13.92
N LEU A 71 -6.65 -6.10 14.10
CA LEU A 71 -7.25 -5.53 15.31
C LEU A 71 -6.62 -6.16 16.56
N PRO A 72 -6.59 -5.47 17.72
CA PRO A 72 -6.35 -6.15 18.97
C PRO A 72 -7.45 -7.18 19.16
N GLN A 73 -7.11 -8.47 19.08
CA GLN A 73 -7.72 -9.38 20.04
C GLN A 73 -7.04 -9.06 21.37
N GLY A 74 -7.63 -8.10 22.09
CA GLY A 74 -7.33 -7.86 23.49
C GLY A 74 -7.79 -9.07 24.29
N GLY A 75 -6.91 -10.05 24.43
CA GLY A 75 -6.91 -10.94 25.57
C GLY A 75 -6.32 -10.20 26.77
N CYS A 76 -6.77 -10.53 27.97
CA CYS A 76 -6.45 -9.90 29.26
C CYS A 76 -4.94 -9.70 29.57
N CYS A 77 -4.01 -10.22 28.76
CA CYS A 77 -2.58 -10.26 29.04
C CYS A 77 -1.65 -9.88 27.85
N GLY A 78 -2.16 -9.21 26.80
CA GLY A 78 -1.32 -8.84 25.64
C GLY A 78 -0.46 -7.59 25.88
N GLY A 79 0.88 -7.75 25.85
CA GLY A 79 1.84 -6.64 25.95
C GLY A 79 1.74 -5.59 24.82
N PRO A 80 2.56 -4.53 24.86
CA PRO A 80 2.48 -3.43 23.90
C PRO A 80 2.79 -3.90 22.48
N VAL A 81 1.75 -4.04 21.66
CA VAL A 81 1.90 -4.32 20.23
C VAL A 81 2.21 -3.01 19.54
N VAL A 82 3.45 -2.84 19.05
CA VAL A 82 3.77 -1.78 18.10
C VAL A 82 3.01 -2.07 16.82
N ARG A 83 1.96 -1.27 16.58
CA ARG A 83 1.05 -1.36 15.44
C ARG A 83 1.47 -0.34 14.40
N ARG A 84 1.55 -0.73 13.14
CA ARG A 84 1.35 0.24 12.07
C ARG A 84 -0.10 0.72 12.16
N GLN A 85 -0.30 2.01 12.44
CA GLN A 85 -1.62 2.60 12.30
C GLN A 85 -1.92 2.66 10.80
N ALA A 86 -2.84 1.84 10.33
CA ALA A 86 -3.29 1.90 8.94
C ALA A 86 -4.13 3.16 8.76
N PHE A 87 -3.67 4.07 7.91
CA PHE A 87 -4.36 5.32 7.58
C PHE A 87 -5.36 5.12 6.44
N VAL A 88 -5.16 4.10 5.62
CA VAL A 88 -6.07 3.71 4.54
C VAL A 88 -6.65 2.32 4.84
N SER A 89 -7.95 2.14 4.59
CA SER A 89 -8.60 0.86 4.87
C SER A 89 -8.00 -0.26 4.02
N GLN A 90 -8.07 -1.51 4.51
CA GLN A 90 -7.59 -2.67 3.76
C GLN A 90 -8.28 -2.81 2.39
N HIS A 91 -9.55 -2.41 2.28
CA HIS A 91 -10.31 -2.46 1.03
C HIS A 91 -9.85 -1.38 0.06
N ASP A 92 -9.55 -0.18 0.55
CA ASP A 92 -9.07 0.93 -0.28
C ASP A 92 -7.63 0.68 -0.76
N ILE A 93 -6.75 0.14 0.09
CA ILE A 93 -5.43 -0.33 -0.32
C ILE A 93 -5.54 -1.43 -1.38
N THR A 94 -6.48 -2.37 -1.21
CA THR A 94 -6.71 -3.43 -2.20
C THR A 94 -7.23 -2.85 -3.53
N TYR A 95 -8.03 -1.78 -3.47
CA TYR A 95 -8.49 -1.07 -4.66
C TYR A 95 -7.32 -0.35 -5.35
N ALA A 96 -6.47 0.35 -4.60
CA ALA A 96 -5.25 0.98 -5.12
C ALA A 96 -4.31 -0.05 -5.76
N LEU A 97 -4.17 -1.24 -5.15
CA LEU A 97 -3.41 -2.36 -5.73
C LEU A 97 -4.02 -2.82 -7.06
N ALA A 98 -5.35 -2.82 -7.21
CA ALA A 98 -6.01 -3.13 -8.48
C ALA A 98 -5.72 -2.08 -9.55
N ILE A 99 -5.67 -0.78 -9.19
CA ILE A 99 -5.26 0.28 -10.12
C ILE A 99 -3.81 0.05 -10.58
N PHE A 100 -2.89 -0.17 -9.64
CA PHE A 100 -1.49 -0.44 -9.95
C PHE A 100 -1.34 -1.68 -10.84
N ALA A 101 -2.08 -2.75 -10.55
CA ALA A 101 -2.08 -3.98 -11.34
C ALA A 101 -2.57 -3.74 -12.78
N ALA A 102 -3.61 -2.93 -12.96
CA ALA A 102 -4.10 -2.56 -14.28
C ALA A 102 -3.06 -1.73 -15.06
N LEU A 103 -2.49 -0.70 -14.43
CA LEU A 103 -1.46 0.16 -15.04
C LEU A 103 -0.21 -0.61 -15.45
N LYS A 104 0.25 -1.53 -14.61
CA LYS A 104 1.43 -2.37 -14.89
C LYS A 104 1.08 -3.66 -15.64
N ARG A 105 -0.19 -3.82 -16.06
CA ARG A 105 -0.71 -4.98 -16.82
C ARG A 105 -0.37 -6.32 -16.17
N LEU A 106 -0.44 -6.37 -14.84
CA LEU A 106 -0.15 -7.56 -14.07
C LEU A 106 -1.25 -8.61 -14.26
N SER A 107 -0.86 -9.88 -14.28
CA SER A 107 -1.83 -10.97 -14.31
C SER A 107 -2.69 -10.95 -13.04
N ALA A 108 -4.00 -10.75 -13.20
CA ALA A 108 -4.95 -10.79 -12.09
C ALA A 108 -4.87 -12.10 -11.30
N LYS A 109 -4.62 -13.23 -11.99
CA LYS A 109 -4.46 -14.54 -11.36
C LYS A 109 -3.20 -14.59 -10.49
N HIS A 110 -2.10 -14.02 -10.97
CA HIS A 110 -0.86 -13.96 -10.22
C HIS A 110 -1.01 -13.12 -8.95
N VAL A 111 -1.56 -11.90 -9.04
CA VAL A 111 -1.79 -11.05 -7.86
C VAL A 111 -2.70 -11.74 -6.83
N GLN A 112 -3.81 -12.33 -7.27
CA GLN A 112 -4.74 -13.04 -6.39
C GLN A 112 -4.10 -14.24 -5.68
N SER A 113 -3.12 -14.90 -6.29
CA SER A 113 -2.47 -16.07 -5.68
C SER A 113 -1.70 -15.71 -4.41
N HIS A 114 -1.18 -14.48 -4.33
CA HIS A 114 -0.45 -13.97 -3.16
C HIS A 114 -1.33 -13.13 -2.21
N LEU A 115 -2.52 -12.72 -2.65
CA LEU A 115 -3.45 -11.94 -1.83
C LEU A 115 -4.20 -12.83 -0.84
N LYS A 116 -4.46 -12.32 0.37
CA LYS A 116 -5.33 -12.95 1.37
C LYS A 116 -6.68 -13.33 0.75
N LYS A 117 -7.18 -14.53 1.10
CA LYS A 117 -8.41 -15.11 0.52
C LYS A 117 -9.61 -14.16 0.62
N SER A 118 -9.76 -13.46 1.74
CA SER A 118 -10.85 -12.49 1.98
C SER A 118 -10.84 -11.31 1.00
N LEU A 119 -9.68 -10.92 0.47
CA LEU A 119 -9.53 -9.74 -0.39
C LEU A 119 -9.60 -10.06 -1.88
N ARG A 120 -9.45 -11.33 -2.28
CA ARG A 120 -9.45 -11.74 -3.69
C ARG A 120 -10.74 -11.34 -4.43
N GLY A 121 -11.88 -11.47 -3.76
CA GLY A 121 -13.18 -11.08 -4.31
C GLY A 121 -13.27 -9.57 -4.57
N HIS A 122 -12.85 -8.78 -3.58
CA HIS A 122 -12.82 -7.31 -3.69
C HIS A 122 -11.84 -6.84 -4.78
N PHE A 123 -10.62 -7.38 -4.80
CA PHE A 123 -9.62 -7.09 -5.84
C PHE A 123 -10.16 -7.37 -7.25
N LYS A 124 -10.78 -8.54 -7.48
CA LYS A 124 -11.34 -8.90 -8.78
C LYS A 124 -12.45 -7.93 -9.22
N ARG A 125 -13.30 -7.51 -8.28
CA ARG A 125 -14.38 -6.56 -8.55
C ARG A 125 -13.81 -5.17 -8.89
N ALA A 126 -12.84 -4.70 -8.11
CA ALA A 126 -12.15 -3.44 -8.34
C ALA A 126 -11.47 -3.42 -9.72
N LEU A 127 -10.70 -4.46 -10.05
CA LEU A 127 -10.01 -4.56 -11.34
C LEU A 127 -10.99 -4.48 -12.51
N ARG A 128 -12.09 -5.23 -12.47
CA ARG A 128 -13.14 -5.18 -13.51
C ARG A 128 -13.77 -3.80 -13.62
N GLU A 129 -14.04 -3.13 -12.49
CA GLU A 129 -14.59 -1.77 -12.50
C GLU A 129 -13.63 -0.77 -13.14
N ILE A 130 -12.34 -0.86 -12.82
CA ILE A 130 -11.29 -0.01 -13.38
C ILE A 130 -11.17 -0.22 -14.91
N GLU A 131 -11.10 -1.46 -15.36
CA GLU A 131 -10.95 -1.82 -16.78
C GLU A 131 -12.18 -1.50 -17.63
N VAL A 132 -13.38 -1.49 -17.03
CA VAL A 132 -14.63 -1.26 -17.78
C VAL A 132 -15.10 0.19 -17.66
N ARG A 133 -15.25 0.70 -16.44
CA ARG A 133 -15.86 2.02 -16.18
C ARG A 133 -14.85 3.15 -16.18
N HIS A 134 -13.62 2.87 -15.77
CA HIS A 134 -12.57 3.89 -15.64
C HIS A 134 -11.46 3.75 -16.68
N ALA A 135 -11.67 2.97 -17.74
CA ALA A 135 -10.68 2.80 -18.81
C ALA A 135 -10.16 4.11 -19.41
N PRO A 136 -10.97 5.16 -19.64
CA PRO A 136 -10.46 6.45 -20.10
C PRO A 136 -9.50 7.07 -19.09
N ARG A 137 -9.87 7.08 -17.81
CA ARG A 137 -9.07 7.62 -16.70
C ARG A 137 -7.76 6.84 -16.53
N LEU A 138 -7.79 5.53 -16.69
CA LEU A 138 -6.60 4.69 -16.62
C LEU A 138 -5.58 5.07 -17.69
N ARG A 139 -6.04 5.34 -18.92
CA ARG A 139 -5.20 5.82 -20.03
C ARG A 139 -4.62 7.21 -19.78
N GLU A 140 -5.36 8.11 -19.14
CA GLU A 140 -4.82 9.41 -18.70
C GLU A 140 -3.68 9.23 -17.70
N ILE A 141 -3.81 8.29 -16.75
CA ILE A 141 -2.78 8.03 -15.72
C ILE A 141 -1.54 7.33 -16.31
N GLU A 142 -1.70 6.44 -17.30
CA GLU A 142 -0.57 5.80 -17.99
C GLU A 142 0.43 6.82 -18.54
N GLN A 143 -0.02 8.02 -18.95
CA GLN A 143 0.84 9.09 -19.47
C GLN A 143 1.84 9.62 -18.44
N TYR A 144 1.54 9.48 -17.14
CA TYR A 144 2.40 9.91 -16.04
C TYR A 144 3.22 8.75 -15.45
N SER A 145 2.90 7.51 -15.81
CA SER A 145 3.65 6.33 -15.34
C SER A 145 4.89 6.14 -16.21
N ILE A 146 6.04 6.61 -15.71
CA ILE A 146 7.35 6.33 -16.32
C ILE A 146 7.54 4.80 -16.36
N HIS A 147 7.90 4.29 -17.54
CA HIS A 147 8.03 2.85 -17.85
C HIS A 147 9.01 2.14 -16.94
#